data_AF-A0AAW3MRQ3-F1
#
_entry.id   AF-A0AAW3MRQ3-F1
#
_cell.length_a   1.000
_cell.length_b   1.000
_cell.length_c   1.000
_cell.angle_alpha   90.00
_cell.angle_beta   90.00
_cell.angle_gamma   90.00
#
_symmetry.space_group_name_H-M   'P 1'
#
loop_
_entity.id
_entity.type
_entity.pdbx_description
1 polymer ?
#
loop_
_entity_poly.entity_id
_entity_poly.type
_entity_poly.pdbx_seq_one_letter_code
_entity_poly.pdbx_strand_id
1 'polypeptide(L)' 'MESTLQGQLKVWRQHLHRYPENGFDEVKTSDFVATILTTLGLDVHRGIGGTGLVASLTVGNGKRAIGCAPTWMR' A
#
# COMPACT_ATOMS: atom_id res chain seq x y z
N MET A 1 -7.79 21.65 -11.14
CA MET A 1 -6.32 21.58 -11.00
C MET A 1 -5.97 20.12 -10.89
N GLU A 2 -5.47 19.54 -11.98
CA GLU A 2 -5.08 18.14 -12.04
C GLU A 2 -4.00 17.87 -10.98
N SER A 3 -4.30 17.04 -9.97
CA SER A 3 -3.29 16.66 -8.99
C SER A 3 -2.31 15.69 -9.67
N THR A 4 -1.05 16.08 -9.83
CA THR A 4 0.00 15.15 -10.28
C THR A 4 0.14 14.01 -9.27
N LEU A 5 0.51 12.82 -9.75
CA LEU A 5 0.75 11.64 -8.88
C LEU A 5 1.71 11.97 -7.71
N GLN A 6 2.73 12.81 -7.97
CA GLN A 6 3.65 13.28 -6.94
C GLN A 6 2.96 14.08 -5.83
N GLY A 7 1.98 14.91 -6.18
CA GLY A 7 1.14 15.63 -5.22
C GLY A 7 0.32 14.68 -4.36
N GLN A 8 -0.27 13.65 -4.96
CA GLN A 8 -1.04 12.63 -4.25
C GLN A 8 -0.18 11.83 -3.27
N LEU A 9 1.02 11.39 -3.70
CA LEU A 9 1.98 10.71 -2.84
C LEU A 9 2.36 11.55 -1.61
N LYS A 10 2.55 12.87 -1.79
CA LYS A 10 2.85 13.78 -0.68
C LYS A 10 1.70 13.85 0.34
N VAL A 11 0.47 13.92 -0.14
CA VAL A 11 -0.74 13.93 0.70
C VAL A 11 -0.89 12.62 1.47
N TRP A 12 -0.73 11.47 0.81
CA TRP A 12 -0.79 10.17 1.48
C TRP A 12 0.29 10.03 2.56
N ARG A 13 1.52 10.46 2.28
CA ARG A 13 2.59 10.46 3.28
C ARG A 13 2.24 11.33 4.49
N GLN A 14 1.69 12.52 4.27
CA GLN A 14 1.27 13.42 5.35
C GLN A 14 0.12 12.84 6.18
N HIS A 15 -0.83 12.15 5.53
CA HIS A 15 -1.91 11.45 6.22
C HIS A 15 -1.37 10.36 7.14
N LEU A 16 -0.51 9.47 6.61
CA LEU A 16 0.11 8.39 7.40
C LEU A 16 0.95 8.93 8.57
N HIS A 17 1.70 10.02 8.38
CA HIS A 17 2.46 10.66 9.46
C HIS A 17 1.57 11.34 10.52
N ARG A 18 0.36 11.77 10.15
CA ARG A 18 -0.59 12.38 11.09
C ARG A 18 -1.28 11.32 11.97
N TYR A 19 -1.39 10.09 11.48
CA TYR A 19 -2.06 8.98 12.15
C TYR A 19 -1.12 7.77 12.32
N PRO A 20 -0.04 7.89 13.11
CA PRO A 20 0.83 6.76 13.39
C PRO A 20 0.08 5.72 14.22
N GLU A 21 0.11 4.47 13.77
CA GLU A 21 -0.38 3.29 14.52
C GLU A 21 0.80 2.45 15.01
N ASN A 22 0.58 1.63 16.04
CA ASN A 22 1.62 0.80 16.63
C ASN A 22 1.85 -0.46 15.80
N GLY A 23 3.09 -0.99 15.86
CA GLY A 23 3.44 -2.29 15.32
C GLY A 23 2.40 -3.34 15.68
N PHE A 24 1.78 -3.99 14.69
CA PHE A 24 0.78 -5.07 14.83
C PHE A 24 -0.70 -4.68 15.04
N ASP A 25 -1.02 -3.38 15.13
CA ASP A 25 -2.41 -2.85 15.27
C ASP A 25 -2.75 -1.80 14.20
N GLU A 26 -2.03 -1.79 13.06
CA GLU A 26 -2.19 -0.83 11.96
C GLU A 26 -3.43 -1.07 11.09
N VAL A 27 -4.59 -1.30 11.71
CA VAL A 27 -5.84 -1.61 11.01
C VAL A 27 -6.25 -0.46 10.08
N LYS A 28 -6.18 0.79 10.54
CA LYS A 28 -6.61 1.95 9.74
C LYS A 28 -5.62 2.28 8.63
N THR A 29 -4.33 2.12 8.90
CA THR A 29 -3.25 2.33 7.93
C THR A 29 -3.33 1.30 6.82
N SER A 30 -3.47 0.02 7.17
CA SER A 30 -3.65 -1.05 6.19
C SER A 30 -4.94 -0.89 5.40
N ASP A 31 -6.00 -0.38 6.03
CA ASP A 31 -7.23 -0.06 5.35
C ASP A 31 -7.03 1.02 4.29
N PHE A 32 -6.41 2.13 4.67
CA PHE A 32 -6.12 3.26 3.80
C PHE A 32 -5.26 2.86 2.59
N VAL A 33 -4.17 2.13 2.83
CA VAL A 33 -3.26 1.68 1.76
C VAL A 33 -3.98 0.72 0.81
N ALA A 34 -4.75 -0.23 1.34
CA ALA A 34 -5.52 -1.15 0.50
C ALA A 34 -6.58 -0.44 -0.36
N THR A 35 -7.29 0.56 0.17
CA THR A 35 -8.22 1.37 -0.63
C THR A 35 -7.52 2.08 -1.79
N ILE A 36 -6.33 2.63 -1.56
CA ILE A 36 -5.54 3.27 -2.62
C ILE A 36 -5.14 2.24 -3.68
N LEU A 37 -4.58 1.10 -3.28
CA LEU A 37 -4.11 0.07 -4.20
C LEU A 37 -5.26 -0.54 -5.02
N THR A 38 -6.42 -0.77 -4.41
CA THR A 38 -7.62 -1.20 -5.12
C THR A 38 -8.11 -0.15 -6.10
N THR A 39 -8.08 1.14 -5.74
CA THR A 39 -8.48 2.24 -6.66
C THR A 39 -7.53 2.34 -7.86
N LEU A 40 -6.26 1.96 -7.68
CA LEU A 40 -5.27 1.87 -8.75
C LEU A 40 -5.41 0.62 -9.64
N GLY A 41 -6.39 -0.26 -9.35
CA GLY A 41 -6.67 -1.47 -10.13
C GLY A 41 -5.76 -2.66 -9.80
N LEU A 42 -5.13 -2.65 -8.62
CA LEU A 42 -4.31 -3.76 -8.14
C LEU A 42 -5.16 -4.78 -7.39
N ASP A 43 -4.76 -6.05 -7.48
CA ASP A 43 -5.38 -7.12 -6.71
C ASP A 43 -4.77 -7.17 -5.31
N VAL A 44 -5.57 -6.88 -4.29
CA VAL A 44 -5.08 -6.66 -2.92
C VAL A 44 -5.50 -7.81 -2.00
N HIS A 45 -4.52 -8.48 -1.42
CA HIS A 45 -4.70 -9.48 -0.36
C HIS A 45 -4.35 -8.89 1.01
N ARG A 46 -5.25 -9.03 1.97
CA ARG A 46 -5.10 -8.55 3.36
C ARG A 46 -4.96 -9.70 4.35
N GLY A 47 -4.57 -9.38 5.58
CA GLY A 47 -4.50 -10.34 6.69
C GLY A 47 -3.21 -11.15 6.74
N ILE A 48 -2.14 -10.66 6.13
CA ILE A 48 -0.84 -11.32 6.10
C ILE A 48 -0.07 -10.89 7.35
N GLY A 49 0.14 -11.80 8.30
CA GLY A 49 0.86 -11.48 9.54
C GLY A 49 0.11 -10.54 10.49
N GLY A 50 -1.23 -10.54 10.45
CA GLY A 50 -2.10 -9.68 11.27
C GLY A 50 -2.65 -8.52 10.43
N THR A 51 -1.88 -7.45 10.34
CA THR A 51 -2.28 -6.20 9.65
C THR A 51 -1.67 -6.04 8.27
N GLY A 52 -0.74 -6.92 7.85
CA GLY A 52 -0.06 -6.81 6.57
C GLY A 52 -0.96 -7.05 5.36
N LEU A 53 -0.57 -6.45 4.24
CA LEU A 53 -1.24 -6.58 2.95
C LEU A 53 -0.21 -6.74 1.82
N VAL A 54 -0.61 -7.43 0.75
CA VAL A 54 0.16 -7.61 -0.48
C VAL A 54 -0.74 -7.22 -1.64
N ALA A 55 -0.22 -6.40 -2.56
CA ALA A 55 -0.89 -6.10 -3.81
C ALA A 55 -0.13 -6.74 -4.98
N SER A 56 -0.87 -7.35 -5.90
CA SER A 56 -0.35 -7.97 -7.11
C SER A 56 -0.83 -7.23 -8.35
N LEU A 57 0.06 -7.11 -9.33
CA LEU A 57 -0.23 -6.61 -10.67
C LEU A 57 0.22 -7.68 -11.67
N THR A 58 -0.71 -8.23 -12.42
CA THR A 58 -0.41 -9.17 -13.50
C THR A 58 -0.58 -8.49 -14.85
N VAL A 59 0.50 -8.40 -15.62
CA VAL A 59 0.48 -7.90 -17.01
C VAL A 59 0.86 -9.05 -17.95
N GLY A 60 -0.09 -9.46 -18.79
CA GLY A 60 0.08 -10.63 -19.68
C GLY A 60 0.02 -11.97 -18.94
N ASN A 61 0.54 -13.03 -19.58
CA ASN A 61 0.44 -14.42 -19.08
C ASN A 61 1.75 -14.99 -18.50
N GLY A 62 2.67 -14.12 -18.09
CA GLY A 62 3.98 -14.50 -17.57
C GLY A 62 3.92 -15.04 -16.14
N LYS A 63 4.74 -16.06 -15.83
CA LYS A 63 4.85 -16.65 -14.48
C LYS A 63 5.93 -16.02 -13.58
N ARG A 64 6.64 -15.01 -14.07
CA ARG A 64 7.72 -14.33 -13.32
C ARG A 64 7.11 -13.18 -12.51
N ALA A 65 7.51 -13.06 -11.24
CA ALA A 65 7.06 -12.00 -10.35
C ALA A 65 8.26 -11.21 -9.80
N ILE A 66 8.09 -9.90 -9.63
CA ILE A 66 9.05 -9.02 -8.97
C ILE A 66 8.40 -8.51 -7.69
N GLY A 67 9.02 -8.78 -6.55
CA GLY A 67 8.57 -8.26 -5.25
C GLY A 67 9.14 -6.87 -5.01
N CYS A 68 8.29 -5.93 -4.57
CA CYS A 68 8.73 -4.65 -4.03
C CYS A 68 8.41 -4.65 -2.53
N ALA A 69 9.41 -4.99 -1.72
CA ALA A 69 9.29 -4.94 -0.27
C ALA A 69 9.80 -3.59 0.23
N PRO A 70 9.13 -2.95 1.20
CA PRO A 70 9.69 -1.77 1.85
C PRO A 70 10.95 -2.18 2.62
N THR A 71 12.09 -1.60 2.26
CA THR A 71 13.33 -1.72 3.04
C THR A 71 13.22 -0.85 4.29
N TRP A 72 12.47 -1.30 5.30
CA TRP A 72 12.52 -0.74 6.65
C TRP A 72 12.85 -1.86 7.63
N MET A 73 14.14 -2.19 7.70
CA MET A 73 14.74 -2.84 8.86
C MET A 73 15.96 -2.00 9.24
N ARG A 74 15.72 -0.96 10.04
CA ARG A 74 16.64 -0.53 11.10
C ARG A 74 15.86 0.20 12.18
#